data_AF-A0A2A2PSI6-F1
#
_entry.id   AF-A0A2A2PSI6-F1
#
_cell.length_a   1.000
_cell.length_b   1.000
_cell.length_c   1.000
_cell.angle_alpha   90.00
_cell.angle_beta   90.00
_cell.angle_gamma   90.00
#
_symmetry.space_group_name_H-M   'P 1'
#
loop_
_entity.id
_entity.type
_entity.pdbx_description
1 polymer ?
#
loop_
_entity_poly.entity_id
_entity_poly.type
_entity_poly.pdbx_seq_one_letter_code
_entity_poly.pdbx_strand_id
1 'polypeptide(L)'
;MTALTPLQAPSAQQQPITADGDLRRIYEALLLEHSPDTLAQDFLAEQLQRAALLPEELPQDPSVWQDWVAGHCTEVARQYADYLQQRQAGGPRQYFSNKAHALYFLQAVAPTKLVDGAWLYGLLAQWRDPRFDGLLCTYLEELGDGNPAQNHVVIYRKLLAEHGLQDASVIADERYLQGALQLALGACGEACLPEVIGYNLGYEQLPLHLLISAYELSELGIDPYYFTLHVTIDNASTGHAQKAVQAVLDLLPLEADRSKFLRRVALGYRLNDLGQGSRAIIEGFDLEQEVLAMLERKRPFGQHMHSDYCRFDGKTVNQWLATPGQLPGFLQVMQDKGWIKRNQDPQASRFWQLIDGDGAAMFGVFSPYEKQLLHDWIAGDWTSSERNTTPRRSRQVATPDAAVPEHDPDVQRLTCALQGQDGHAQMATLIPWLSPARHAHPAGLLATRRFIELKSSLR
;
A
#
# COMPACT_ATOMS: atom_id res chain seq x y z
N MET A 1 31.90 25.30 -32.24
CA MET A 1 30.72 26.07 -31.78
C MET A 1 29.51 25.51 -32.50
N THR A 2 28.79 24.61 -31.84
CA THR A 2 27.63 23.92 -32.40
C THR A 2 26.39 24.67 -31.92
N ALA A 3 25.65 25.26 -32.86
CA ALA A 3 24.44 26.02 -32.57
C ALA A 3 23.32 25.07 -32.13
N LEU A 4 22.77 25.31 -30.94
CA LEU A 4 21.59 24.62 -30.43
C LEU A 4 20.35 25.36 -30.96
N THR A 5 19.57 24.68 -31.79
CA THR A 5 18.26 25.15 -32.25
C THR A 5 17.22 24.89 -31.15
N PRO A 6 16.40 25.86 -30.72
CA PRO A 6 15.34 25.62 -29.76
C PRO A 6 14.19 24.88 -30.43
N LEU A 7 13.83 23.71 -29.90
CA LEU A 7 12.58 23.02 -30.22
C LEU A 7 11.44 23.75 -29.53
N GLN A 8 10.56 24.40 -30.31
CA GLN A 8 9.28 24.87 -29.82
C GLN A 8 8.37 23.64 -29.61
N ALA A 9 8.09 23.32 -28.34
CA ALA A 9 7.06 22.35 -27.99
C ALA A 9 5.67 22.96 -28.28
N PRO A 10 4.75 22.22 -28.92
CA PRO A 10 3.37 22.67 -29.05
C PRO A 10 2.73 22.75 -27.65
N SER A 11 2.00 23.84 -27.42
CA SER A 11 1.26 24.11 -26.19
C SER A 11 0.37 22.91 -25.84
N ALA A 12 0.56 22.35 -24.64
CA ALA A 12 -0.28 21.28 -24.11
C ALA A 12 -1.71 21.80 -23.96
N GLN A 13 -2.58 21.42 -24.90
CA GLN A 13 -4.02 21.57 -24.71
C GLN A 13 -4.42 20.67 -23.54
N GLN A 14 -4.97 21.26 -22.48
CA GLN A 14 -5.60 20.55 -21.36
C GLN A 14 -6.72 19.67 -21.92
N GLN A 15 -6.45 18.38 -22.06
CA GLN A 15 -7.49 17.39 -22.25
C GLN A 15 -8.27 17.25 -20.93
N PRO A 16 -9.59 17.06 -20.98
CA PRO A 16 -10.37 16.80 -19.77
C PRO A 16 -9.87 15.51 -19.12
N ILE A 17 -9.52 15.59 -17.83
CA ILE A 17 -9.10 14.45 -17.01
C ILE A 17 -10.35 13.58 -16.82
N THR A 18 -10.39 12.42 -17.47
CA THR A 18 -11.39 11.38 -17.19
C THR A 18 -10.79 10.40 -16.19
N ALA A 19 -11.46 10.14 -15.07
CA ALA A 19 -10.92 9.32 -13.97
C ALA A 19 -10.65 7.84 -14.31
N ASP A 20 -11.05 7.37 -15.49
CA ASP A 20 -10.86 5.97 -15.91
C ASP A 20 -9.48 5.69 -16.57
N GLY A 21 -8.51 6.61 -16.48
CA GLY A 21 -7.17 6.36 -17.04
C GLY A 21 -6.03 7.30 -16.60
N ASP A 22 -6.11 7.86 -15.38
CA ASP A 22 -5.06 8.76 -14.86
C ASP A 22 -4.95 8.74 -13.32
N LEU A 23 -5.38 7.66 -12.67
CA LEU A 23 -5.44 7.56 -11.20
C LEU A 23 -4.05 7.65 -10.57
N ARG A 24 -3.04 7.08 -11.21
CA ARG A 24 -1.66 7.21 -10.77
C ARG A 24 -1.21 8.67 -10.76
N ARG A 25 -1.54 9.45 -11.79
CA ARG A 25 -1.15 10.86 -11.84
C ARG A 25 -1.93 11.68 -10.82
N ILE A 26 -3.21 11.38 -10.60
CA ILE A 26 -4.01 12.02 -9.54
C ILE A 26 -3.38 11.72 -8.17
N TYR A 27 -3.05 10.47 -7.89
CA TYR A 27 -2.33 10.06 -6.69
C TYR A 27 -1.00 10.80 -6.52
N GLU A 28 -0.16 10.80 -7.56
CA GLU A 28 1.15 11.46 -7.53
C GLU A 28 1.00 12.98 -7.36
N ALA A 29 0.02 13.59 -8.02
CA ALA A 29 -0.29 15.01 -7.87
C ALA A 29 -0.70 15.30 -6.42
N LEU A 30 -1.73 14.62 -5.89
CA LEU A 30 -2.26 14.80 -4.54
C LEU A 30 -1.26 14.51 -3.41
N LEU A 31 -0.28 13.64 -3.67
CA LEU A 31 0.81 13.38 -2.73
C LEU A 31 1.78 14.57 -2.63
N LEU A 32 1.85 15.45 -3.63
CA LEU A 32 2.67 16.65 -3.60
C LEU A 32 2.01 17.77 -2.79
N GLU A 33 2.82 18.52 -2.04
CA GLU A 33 2.38 19.54 -1.08
C GLU A 33 1.64 20.75 -1.67
N HIS A 34 1.71 20.95 -3.00
CA HIS A 34 1.11 22.09 -3.70
C HIS A 34 -0.05 21.65 -4.61
N SER A 35 -0.72 20.56 -4.25
CA SER A 35 -1.87 20.08 -4.98
C SER A 35 -2.96 21.13 -5.04
N PRO A 36 -3.54 21.41 -6.22
CA PRO A 36 -4.64 22.35 -6.30
C PRO A 36 -5.87 21.74 -5.60
N ASP A 37 -6.42 22.43 -4.60
CA ASP A 37 -7.62 22.01 -3.85
C ASP A 37 -8.77 21.58 -4.77
N THR A 38 -8.88 22.21 -5.95
CA THR A 38 -9.88 21.88 -6.97
C THR A 38 -9.73 20.46 -7.50
N LEU A 39 -8.51 19.94 -7.67
CA LEU A 39 -8.29 18.56 -8.13
C LEU A 39 -8.83 17.54 -7.12
N ALA A 40 -8.55 17.75 -5.82
CA ALA A 40 -9.05 16.88 -4.76
C ALA A 40 -10.58 16.90 -4.69
N GLN A 41 -11.18 18.10 -4.75
CA GLN A 41 -12.62 18.29 -4.70
C GLN A 41 -13.34 17.68 -5.91
N ASP A 42 -12.85 17.92 -7.13
CA ASP A 42 -13.45 17.40 -8.36
C ASP A 42 -13.37 15.87 -8.41
N PHE A 43 -12.19 15.32 -8.08
CA PHE A 43 -12.00 13.88 -8.01
C PHE A 43 -12.91 13.24 -6.97
N LEU A 44 -12.94 13.78 -5.74
CA LEU A 44 -13.77 13.25 -4.67
C LEU A 44 -15.27 13.36 -5.01
N ALA A 45 -15.70 14.45 -5.64
CA ALA A 45 -17.09 14.60 -6.07
C ALA A 45 -17.51 13.52 -7.08
N GLU A 46 -16.63 13.18 -8.03
CA GLU A 46 -16.87 12.07 -8.95
C GLU A 46 -16.94 10.72 -8.22
N GLN A 47 -16.00 10.45 -7.31
CA GLN A 47 -16.00 9.18 -6.57
C GLN A 47 -17.20 9.04 -5.64
N LEU A 48 -17.68 10.13 -5.04
CA LEU A 48 -18.91 10.12 -4.24
C LEU A 48 -20.15 9.81 -5.08
N GLN A 49 -20.20 10.22 -6.35
CA GLN A 49 -21.27 9.80 -7.27
C GLN A 49 -21.22 8.30 -7.55
N ARG A 50 -20.02 7.74 -7.72
CA ARG A 50 -19.84 6.29 -7.89
C ARG A 50 -20.21 5.53 -6.61
N ALA A 51 -19.78 6.00 -5.44
CA ALA A 51 -20.09 5.40 -4.14
C ALA A 51 -21.60 5.42 -3.83
N ALA A 52 -22.34 6.43 -4.30
CA ALA A 52 -23.79 6.48 -4.15
C ALA A 52 -24.53 5.33 -4.86
N LEU A 53 -23.88 4.66 -5.83
CA LEU A 53 -24.43 3.48 -6.53
C LEU A 53 -24.18 2.17 -5.78
N LEU A 54 -23.31 2.17 -4.77
CA LEU A 54 -23.01 0.99 -3.96
C LEU A 54 -24.11 0.76 -2.90
N PRO A 55 -24.30 -0.50 -2.46
CA PRO A 55 -25.22 -0.84 -1.37
C PRO A 55 -24.99 -0.01 -0.10
N GLU A 56 -26.06 0.27 0.62
CA GLU A 56 -26.00 0.94 1.91
C GLU A 56 -25.96 -0.09 3.04
N GLU A 57 -24.76 -0.39 3.53
CA GLU A 57 -24.57 -1.35 4.64
C GLU A 57 -24.65 -0.71 6.02
N LEU A 58 -24.30 0.58 6.12
CA LEU A 58 -24.28 1.32 7.39
C LEU A 58 -25.70 1.48 7.95
N PRO A 59 -25.98 1.09 9.21
CA PRO A 59 -27.30 1.25 9.81
C PRO A 59 -27.76 2.70 9.83
N GLN A 60 -29.06 2.95 9.61
CA GLN A 60 -29.61 4.32 9.59
C GLN A 60 -29.55 5.04 10.94
N ASP A 61 -29.66 4.29 12.04
CA ASP A 61 -29.60 4.85 13.39
C ASP A 61 -28.16 4.75 13.94
N PRO A 62 -27.47 5.87 14.18
CA PRO A 62 -26.13 5.86 14.77
C PRO A 62 -26.05 5.26 16.18
N SER A 63 -27.18 5.18 16.89
CA SER A 63 -27.21 4.63 18.25
C SER A 63 -26.81 3.15 18.32
N VAL A 64 -26.97 2.42 17.20
CA VAL A 64 -26.62 0.98 17.13
C VAL A 64 -25.25 0.71 16.53
N TRP A 65 -24.49 1.74 16.12
CA TRP A 65 -23.23 1.54 15.39
C TRP A 65 -22.15 0.87 16.24
N GLN A 66 -22.11 1.11 17.55
CA GLN A 66 -21.16 0.44 18.45
C GLN A 66 -21.36 -1.08 18.43
N ASP A 67 -22.61 -1.53 18.64
CA ASP A 67 -22.96 -2.95 18.64
C ASP A 67 -22.77 -3.57 17.24
N TRP A 68 -23.07 -2.82 16.18
CA TRP A 68 -22.90 -3.26 14.81
C TRP A 68 -21.41 -3.49 14.46
N VAL A 69 -20.52 -2.55 14.80
CA VAL A 69 -19.06 -2.71 14.62
C VAL A 69 -18.53 -3.88 15.47
N ALA A 70 -18.96 -4.00 16.73
CA ALA A 70 -18.55 -5.11 17.58
C ALA A 70 -19.02 -6.48 17.03
N GLY A 71 -20.22 -6.52 16.45
CA GLY A 71 -20.76 -7.68 15.75
C GLY A 71 -19.92 -8.06 14.52
N HIS A 72 -19.53 -7.08 13.71
CA HIS A 72 -18.63 -7.29 12.56
C HIS A 72 -17.28 -7.89 13.00
N CYS A 73 -16.63 -7.31 14.02
CA CYS A 73 -15.36 -7.85 14.54
C CYS A 73 -15.51 -9.28 15.08
N THR A 74 -16.64 -9.59 15.73
CA THR A 74 -16.93 -10.95 16.22
C THR A 74 -17.05 -11.94 15.06
N GLU A 75 -17.73 -11.56 13.97
CA GLU A 75 -17.87 -12.40 12.79
C GLU A 75 -16.52 -12.62 12.07
N VAL A 76 -15.70 -11.56 11.93
CA VAL A 76 -14.34 -11.67 11.38
C VAL A 76 -13.49 -12.62 12.24
N ALA A 77 -13.55 -12.50 13.56
CA ALA A 77 -12.82 -13.39 14.46
C ALA A 77 -13.27 -14.86 14.33
N ARG A 78 -14.58 -15.09 14.15
CA ARG A 78 -15.16 -16.43 13.91
C ARG A 78 -14.65 -17.01 12.58
N GLN A 79 -14.71 -16.24 11.50
CA GLN A 79 -14.23 -16.66 10.18
C GLN A 79 -12.73 -16.98 10.20
N TYR A 80 -11.93 -16.20 10.92
CA TYR A 80 -10.51 -16.48 11.08
C TYR A 80 -10.26 -17.74 11.93
N ALA A 81 -11.05 -17.99 12.98
CA ALA A 81 -10.97 -19.22 13.76
C ALA A 81 -11.29 -20.46 12.89
N ASP A 82 -12.29 -20.38 12.03
CA ASP A 82 -12.62 -21.43 11.05
C ASP A 82 -11.45 -21.68 10.09
N TYR A 83 -10.86 -20.61 9.55
CA TYR A 83 -9.66 -20.70 8.71
C TYR A 83 -8.51 -21.41 9.43
N LEU A 84 -8.21 -21.04 10.69
CA LEU A 84 -7.16 -21.69 11.47
C LEU A 84 -7.42 -23.18 11.72
N GLN A 85 -8.68 -23.58 11.98
CA GLN A 85 -9.04 -25.00 12.11
C GLN A 85 -8.79 -25.77 10.81
N GLN A 86 -9.15 -25.19 9.66
CA GLN A 86 -8.87 -25.79 8.35
C GLN A 86 -7.36 -25.95 8.11
N ARG A 87 -6.55 -24.94 8.46
CA ARG A 87 -5.08 -25.04 8.36
C ARG A 87 -4.50 -26.10 9.29
N GLN A 88 -4.99 -26.20 10.53
CA GLN A 88 -4.58 -27.26 11.46
C GLN A 88 -4.94 -28.67 10.97
N ALA A 89 -6.03 -28.80 10.22
CA ALA A 89 -6.44 -30.05 9.59
C ALA A 89 -5.62 -30.38 8.31
N GLY A 90 -4.62 -29.58 7.94
CA GLY A 90 -3.80 -29.77 6.75
C GLY A 90 -4.37 -29.15 5.48
N GLY A 91 -5.36 -28.26 5.59
CA GLY A 91 -5.88 -27.48 4.48
C GLY A 91 -4.81 -26.55 3.86
N PRO A 92 -4.93 -26.22 2.56
CA PRO A 92 -4.00 -25.33 1.89
C PRO A 92 -4.15 -23.88 2.36
N ARG A 93 -3.19 -23.04 1.95
CA ARG A 93 -3.35 -21.58 1.98
C ARG A 93 -4.59 -21.17 1.19
N GLN A 94 -5.34 -20.19 1.70
CA GLN A 94 -6.53 -19.64 1.06
C GLN A 94 -6.17 -18.46 0.15
N TYR A 95 -5.18 -17.65 0.48
CA TYR A 95 -4.85 -16.45 -0.29
C TYR A 95 -3.66 -16.65 -1.21
N PHE A 96 -2.50 -17.01 -0.68
CA PHE A 96 -1.27 -17.04 -1.45
C PHE A 96 -0.89 -18.49 -1.77
N SER A 97 -0.84 -18.81 -3.07
CA SER A 97 -0.43 -20.14 -3.55
C SER A 97 1.09 -20.36 -3.41
N ASN A 98 1.90 -19.32 -3.57
CA ASN A 98 3.36 -19.35 -3.45
C ASN A 98 3.90 -17.96 -3.04
N LYS A 99 5.22 -17.81 -2.96
CA LYS A 99 5.84 -16.57 -2.48
C LYS A 99 5.68 -15.46 -3.51
N ALA A 100 5.81 -15.76 -4.80
CA ALA A 100 5.60 -14.79 -5.87
C ALA A 100 4.18 -14.19 -5.83
N HIS A 101 3.17 -15.00 -5.56
CA HIS A 101 1.79 -14.54 -5.38
C HIS A 101 1.67 -13.52 -4.23
N ALA A 102 2.25 -13.83 -3.06
CA ALA A 102 2.24 -12.89 -1.95
C ALA A 102 2.95 -11.56 -2.29
N LEU A 103 4.10 -11.62 -2.96
CA LEU A 103 4.84 -10.43 -3.38
C LEU A 103 4.07 -9.60 -4.42
N TYR A 104 3.38 -10.25 -5.37
CA TYR A 104 2.46 -9.61 -6.32
C TYR A 104 1.40 -8.78 -5.57
N PHE A 105 0.74 -9.39 -4.58
CA PHE A 105 -0.27 -8.72 -3.78
C PHE A 105 0.30 -7.50 -3.03
N LEU A 106 1.45 -7.67 -2.36
CA LEU A 106 2.10 -6.58 -1.61
C LEU A 106 2.45 -5.39 -2.50
N GLN A 107 2.92 -5.64 -3.72
CA GLN A 107 3.20 -4.59 -4.69
C GLN A 107 1.91 -3.93 -5.19
N ALA A 108 0.87 -4.73 -5.49
CA ALA A 108 -0.39 -4.23 -6.02
C ALA A 108 -1.13 -3.31 -5.05
N VAL A 109 -1.06 -3.55 -3.74
CA VAL A 109 -1.71 -2.69 -2.72
C VAL A 109 -0.83 -1.55 -2.22
N ALA A 110 0.42 -1.45 -2.69
CA ALA A 110 1.36 -0.43 -2.24
C ALA A 110 0.84 1.01 -2.33
N PRO A 111 0.13 1.46 -3.40
CA PRO A 111 -0.38 2.82 -3.46
C PRO A 111 -1.33 3.17 -2.30
N THR A 112 -2.11 2.21 -1.80
CA THR A 112 -3.00 2.44 -0.65
C THR A 112 -2.20 2.46 0.65
N LYS A 113 -1.29 1.49 0.83
CA LYS A 113 -0.56 1.27 2.09
C LYS A 113 0.57 2.28 2.33
N LEU A 114 1.03 2.96 1.28
CA LEU A 114 2.05 4.00 1.36
C LEU A 114 1.52 5.39 1.74
N VAL A 115 0.19 5.54 1.87
CA VAL A 115 -0.48 6.78 2.32
C VAL A 115 -1.45 6.52 3.46
N ASP A 116 -1.24 5.44 4.21
CA ASP A 116 -2.10 5.03 5.32
C ASP A 116 -2.31 6.18 6.33
N GLY A 117 -3.55 6.37 6.76
CA GLY A 117 -3.99 7.49 7.58
C GLY A 117 -4.21 8.82 6.84
N ALA A 118 -3.81 8.97 5.57
CA ALA A 118 -3.78 10.28 4.90
C ALA A 118 -5.11 11.03 4.87
N TRP A 119 -6.25 10.34 4.92
CA TRP A 119 -7.59 10.96 4.93
C TRP A 119 -7.83 11.86 6.15
N LEU A 120 -7.08 11.67 7.24
CA LEU A 120 -7.20 12.45 8.47
C LEU A 120 -6.28 13.67 8.53
N TYR A 121 -5.31 13.77 7.61
CA TYR A 121 -4.29 14.82 7.62
C TYR A 121 -4.90 16.23 7.70
N GLY A 122 -5.93 16.50 6.88
CA GLY A 122 -6.62 17.80 6.83
C GLY A 122 -7.35 18.19 8.11
N LEU A 123 -7.47 17.28 9.09
CA LEU A 123 -8.12 17.54 10.38
C LEU A 123 -7.14 17.99 11.46
N LEU A 124 -5.82 17.90 11.24
CA LEU A 124 -4.79 18.31 12.21
C LEU A 124 -4.97 19.76 12.73
N ALA A 125 -5.51 20.65 11.90
CA ALA A 125 -5.81 22.03 12.30
C ALA A 125 -6.81 22.13 13.47
N GLN A 126 -7.62 21.08 13.68
CA GLN A 126 -8.64 21.00 14.72
C GLN A 126 -8.12 20.50 16.07
N TRP A 127 -6.80 20.46 16.27
CA TRP A 127 -6.16 19.94 17.49
C TRP A 127 -6.66 20.55 18.82
N ARG A 128 -7.27 21.73 18.77
CA ARG A 128 -7.87 22.43 19.92
C ARG A 128 -9.25 21.91 20.31
N ASP A 129 -9.98 21.31 19.38
CA ASP A 129 -11.34 20.86 19.60
C ASP A 129 -11.35 19.41 20.11
N PRO A 130 -11.85 19.15 21.34
CA PRO A 130 -11.86 17.82 21.93
C PRO A 130 -12.67 16.80 21.11
N ARG A 131 -13.64 17.24 20.30
CA ARG A 131 -14.45 16.35 19.47
C ARG A 131 -13.64 15.65 18.38
N PHE A 132 -12.46 16.18 18.05
CA PHE A 132 -11.55 15.59 17.07
C PHE A 132 -10.50 14.67 17.71
N ASP A 133 -10.46 14.51 19.04
CA ASP A 133 -9.40 13.78 19.71
C ASP A 133 -9.29 12.32 19.26
N GLY A 134 -10.41 11.64 19.02
CA GLY A 134 -10.41 10.27 18.50
C GLY A 134 -9.75 10.17 17.12
N LEU A 135 -10.13 11.05 16.20
CA LEU A 135 -9.59 11.10 14.82
C LEU A 135 -8.10 11.46 14.82
N LEU A 136 -7.71 12.45 15.62
CA LEU A 136 -6.31 12.87 15.70
C LEU A 136 -5.45 11.80 16.37
N CYS A 137 -5.96 11.12 17.40
CA CYS A 137 -5.29 9.99 18.02
C CYS A 137 -5.04 8.87 17.00
N THR A 138 -6.08 8.47 16.25
CA THR A 138 -5.95 7.49 15.18
C THR A 138 -4.85 7.90 14.20
N TYR A 139 -4.91 9.13 13.66
CA TYR A 139 -3.87 9.57 12.71
C TYR A 139 -2.45 9.56 13.30
N LEU A 140 -2.27 10.01 14.54
CA LEU A 140 -0.95 10.03 15.18
C LEU A 140 -0.42 8.61 15.45
N GLU A 141 -1.31 7.66 15.78
CA GLU A 141 -0.98 6.24 15.93
C GLU A 141 -0.57 5.62 14.57
N GLU A 142 -1.23 5.96 13.45
CA GLU A 142 -0.82 5.57 12.08
C GLU A 142 0.58 6.09 11.72
N LEU A 143 0.88 7.30 12.19
CA LEU A 143 2.19 7.94 12.08
C LEU A 143 3.23 7.31 13.03
N GLY A 144 2.83 6.31 13.81
CA GLY A 144 3.64 5.59 14.79
C GLY A 144 4.01 6.42 16.00
N ASP A 145 3.27 7.48 16.32
CA ASP A 145 3.63 8.49 17.32
C ASP A 145 5.03 9.10 17.10
N GLY A 146 5.51 9.06 15.85
CA GLY A 146 6.87 9.48 15.48
C GLY A 146 7.97 8.45 15.80
N ASN A 147 7.61 7.23 16.18
CA ASN A 147 8.49 6.06 16.24
C ASN A 147 8.49 5.33 14.88
N PRO A 148 9.63 5.26 14.17
CA PRO A 148 9.70 4.59 12.86
C PRO A 148 9.39 3.09 12.91
N ALA A 149 9.54 2.42 14.06
CA ALA A 149 9.17 1.02 14.23
C ALA A 149 7.66 0.79 14.38
N GLN A 150 6.88 1.87 14.49
CA GLN A 150 5.43 1.85 14.57
C GLN A 150 4.78 2.65 13.44
N ASN A 151 5.53 3.47 12.69
CA ASN A 151 4.98 4.24 11.57
C ASN A 151 4.62 3.34 10.40
N HIS A 152 3.35 3.35 10.01
CA HIS A 152 2.77 2.42 9.04
C HIS A 152 3.48 2.47 7.68
N VAL A 153 3.73 3.68 7.18
CA VAL A 153 4.39 3.91 5.90
C VAL A 153 5.86 3.53 5.94
N VAL A 154 6.59 3.79 7.03
CA VAL A 154 7.98 3.33 7.21
C VAL A 154 8.05 1.81 7.19
N ILE A 155 7.17 1.14 7.93
CA ILE A 155 7.11 -0.33 7.99
C ILE A 155 6.82 -0.89 6.60
N TYR A 156 5.84 -0.36 5.88
CA TYR A 156 5.48 -0.86 4.56
C TYR A 156 6.58 -0.61 3.51
N ARG A 157 7.21 0.58 3.53
CA ARG A 157 8.37 0.88 2.66
C ARG A 157 9.52 -0.10 2.89
N LYS A 158 9.81 -0.44 4.15
CA LYS A 158 10.82 -1.44 4.49
C LYS A 158 10.47 -2.81 3.93
N LEU A 159 9.23 -3.27 4.11
CA LEU A 159 8.74 -4.54 3.57
C LEU A 159 8.91 -4.62 2.03
N LEU A 160 8.50 -3.57 1.31
CA LEU A 160 8.67 -3.51 -0.15
C LEU A 160 10.16 -3.53 -0.53
N ALA A 161 11.01 -2.82 0.22
CA ALA A 161 12.42 -2.71 -0.08
C ALA A 161 13.18 -4.04 0.12
N GLU A 162 12.86 -4.79 1.18
CA GLU A 162 13.43 -6.11 1.46
C GLU A 162 13.17 -7.13 0.33
N HIS A 163 12.09 -6.95 -0.41
CA HIS A 163 11.70 -7.83 -1.52
C HIS A 163 11.90 -7.21 -2.92
N GLY A 164 12.49 -6.01 -3.01
CA GLY A 164 12.77 -5.35 -4.29
C GLY A 164 11.51 -4.94 -5.07
N LEU A 165 10.45 -4.52 -4.38
CA LEU A 165 9.14 -4.20 -4.95
C LEU A 165 8.94 -2.70 -5.23
N GLN A 166 10.01 -1.93 -5.53
CA GLN A 166 9.91 -0.47 -5.67
C GLN A 166 9.51 0.03 -7.06
N ASP A 167 9.42 -0.86 -8.07
CA ASP A 167 9.08 -0.45 -9.43
C ASP A 167 7.59 -0.07 -9.53
N ALA A 168 7.29 1.22 -9.65
CA ALA A 168 5.92 1.71 -9.81
C ALA A 168 5.35 1.47 -11.23
N SER A 169 6.19 1.17 -12.22
CA SER A 169 5.75 0.98 -13.62
C SER A 169 4.98 -0.31 -13.86
N VAL A 170 5.03 -1.25 -12.91
CA VAL A 170 4.33 -2.54 -13.00
C VAL A 170 2.96 -2.54 -12.34
N ILE A 171 2.58 -1.46 -11.66
CA ILE A 171 1.30 -1.34 -10.95
C ILE A 171 0.24 -0.81 -11.92
N ALA A 172 -0.87 -1.54 -12.08
CA ALA A 172 -2.00 -1.11 -12.88
C ALA A 172 -2.65 0.17 -12.32
N ASP A 173 -3.15 1.04 -13.18
CA ASP A 173 -3.64 2.38 -12.81
C ASP A 173 -4.78 2.31 -11.79
N GLU A 174 -5.68 1.33 -11.92
CA GLU A 174 -6.84 1.14 -11.03
C GLU A 174 -6.43 0.83 -9.58
N ARG A 175 -5.19 0.38 -9.35
CA ARG A 175 -4.64 0.13 -8.00
C ARG A 175 -4.36 1.41 -7.22
N TYR A 176 -4.31 2.56 -7.90
CA TYR A 176 -4.10 3.86 -7.26
C TYR A 176 -5.37 4.50 -6.72
N LEU A 177 -6.57 3.97 -7.04
CA LEU A 177 -7.85 4.58 -6.66
C LEU A 177 -7.98 4.81 -5.15
N GLN A 178 -7.74 3.77 -4.34
CA GLN A 178 -7.89 3.88 -2.88
C GLN A 178 -6.85 4.82 -2.26
N GLY A 179 -5.60 4.79 -2.72
CA GLY A 179 -4.58 5.76 -2.29
C GLY A 179 -4.95 7.20 -2.66
N ALA A 180 -5.47 7.42 -3.88
CA ALA A 180 -5.90 8.74 -4.33
C ALA A 180 -7.10 9.25 -3.54
N LEU A 181 -8.05 8.38 -3.17
CA LEU A 181 -9.18 8.71 -2.30
C LEU A 181 -8.70 9.20 -0.92
N GLN A 182 -7.77 8.48 -0.29
CA GLN A 182 -7.23 8.89 1.01
C GLN A 182 -6.56 10.27 0.95
N LEU A 183 -5.74 10.50 -0.09
CA LEU A 183 -5.09 11.80 -0.28
C LEU A 183 -6.10 12.91 -0.56
N ALA A 184 -7.12 12.67 -1.40
CA ALA A 184 -8.15 13.65 -1.72
C ALA A 184 -8.99 14.03 -0.50
N LEU A 185 -9.37 13.04 0.32
CA LEU A 185 -10.06 13.27 1.60
C LEU A 185 -9.20 14.11 2.54
N GLY A 186 -7.91 13.78 2.66
CA GLY A 186 -6.95 14.52 3.48
C GLY A 186 -6.76 15.97 3.01
N ALA A 187 -6.72 16.20 1.70
CA ALA A 187 -6.63 17.53 1.11
C ALA A 187 -7.92 18.35 1.32
N CYS A 188 -9.09 17.73 1.17
CA CYS A 188 -10.37 18.41 1.39
C CYS A 188 -10.63 18.72 2.87
N GLY A 189 -10.15 17.86 3.78
CA GLY A 189 -10.21 18.05 5.23
C GLY A 189 -11.61 18.43 5.73
N GLU A 190 -11.70 19.54 6.45
CA GLU A 190 -12.95 20.02 7.08
C GLU A 190 -14.09 20.29 6.08
N ALA A 191 -13.79 20.69 4.84
CA ALA A 191 -14.82 20.92 3.82
C ALA A 191 -15.63 19.65 3.51
N CYS A 192 -14.99 18.49 3.65
CA CYS A 192 -15.54 17.16 3.46
C CYS A 192 -15.61 16.37 4.76
N LEU A 193 -15.72 17.05 5.92
CA LEU A 193 -15.68 16.39 7.23
C LEU A 193 -16.60 15.16 7.36
N PRO A 194 -17.89 15.20 6.96
CA PRO A 194 -18.75 14.03 7.07
C PRO A 194 -18.27 12.86 6.19
N GLU A 195 -17.75 13.10 5.00
CA GLU A 195 -17.18 12.06 4.15
C GLU A 195 -15.88 11.49 4.74
N VAL A 196 -15.02 12.34 5.32
CA VAL A 196 -13.77 11.91 5.97
C VAL A 196 -14.06 10.98 7.15
N ILE A 197 -14.99 11.35 8.04
CA ILE A 197 -15.33 10.50 9.19
C ILE A 197 -16.08 9.22 8.76
N GLY A 198 -16.84 9.28 7.67
CA GLY A 198 -17.47 8.10 7.07
C GLY A 198 -16.42 7.13 6.52
N TYR A 199 -15.46 7.64 5.76
CA TYR A 199 -14.34 6.84 5.25
C TYR A 199 -13.56 6.21 6.41
N ASN A 200 -13.24 7.00 7.44
CA ASN A 200 -12.59 6.53 8.66
C ASN A 200 -13.36 5.39 9.33
N LEU A 201 -14.67 5.50 9.47
CA LEU A 201 -15.51 4.45 10.05
C LEU A 201 -15.44 3.12 9.27
N GLY A 202 -15.36 3.17 7.94
CA GLY A 202 -15.20 1.97 7.12
C GLY A 202 -13.78 1.40 7.18
N TYR A 203 -12.76 2.26 7.09
CA TYR A 203 -11.37 1.83 6.99
C TYR A 203 -10.84 1.21 8.29
N GLU A 204 -11.25 1.75 9.44
CA GLU A 204 -10.80 1.31 10.77
C GLU A 204 -11.44 0.00 11.27
N GLN A 205 -12.30 -0.62 10.46
CA GLN A 205 -12.84 -1.94 10.78
C GLN A 205 -11.87 -3.02 10.32
N LEU A 206 -11.40 -3.85 11.26
CA LEU A 206 -10.48 -4.95 10.98
C LEU A 206 -11.05 -5.92 9.93
N PRO A 207 -10.54 -5.94 8.69
CA PRO A 207 -11.05 -6.85 7.67
C PRO A 207 -10.37 -8.22 7.78
N LEU A 208 -11.14 -9.29 7.52
CA LEU A 208 -10.65 -10.69 7.60
C LEU A 208 -9.32 -10.90 6.86
N HIS A 209 -9.14 -10.20 5.74
CA HIS A 209 -7.97 -10.44 4.91
C HIS A 209 -6.65 -10.09 5.60
N LEU A 210 -6.60 -9.11 6.52
CA LEU A 210 -5.35 -8.78 7.22
C LEU A 210 -4.89 -9.95 8.10
N LEU A 211 -5.83 -10.64 8.76
CA LEU A 211 -5.56 -11.80 9.61
C LEU A 211 -5.00 -12.97 8.80
N ILE A 212 -5.66 -13.34 7.70
CA ILE A 212 -5.22 -14.43 6.83
C ILE A 212 -3.89 -14.08 6.15
N SER A 213 -3.76 -12.85 5.62
CA SER A 213 -2.50 -12.40 5.00
C SER A 213 -1.34 -12.45 5.99
N ALA A 214 -1.51 -11.95 7.23
CA ALA A 214 -0.45 -12.01 8.24
C ALA A 214 -0.02 -13.46 8.55
N TYR A 215 -0.97 -14.38 8.64
CA TYR A 215 -0.70 -15.80 8.86
C TYR A 215 0.10 -16.40 7.70
N GLU A 216 -0.37 -16.22 6.46
CA GLU A 216 0.24 -16.85 5.29
C GLU A 216 1.56 -16.21 4.84
N LEU A 217 1.74 -14.90 5.03
CA LEU A 217 3.02 -14.22 4.81
C LEU A 217 4.10 -14.82 5.72
N SER A 218 3.76 -15.09 6.98
CA SER A 218 4.68 -15.75 7.91
C SER A 218 5.10 -17.14 7.43
N GLU A 219 4.16 -17.94 6.92
CA GLU A 219 4.45 -19.27 6.34
C GLU A 219 5.38 -19.17 5.12
N LEU A 220 5.24 -18.09 4.34
CA LEU A 220 6.04 -17.79 3.15
C LEU A 220 7.39 -17.13 3.45
N GLY A 221 7.72 -16.90 4.73
CA GLY A 221 8.95 -16.23 5.13
C GLY A 221 9.01 -14.77 4.67
N ILE A 222 7.86 -14.08 4.72
CA ILE A 222 7.72 -12.63 4.51
C ILE A 222 7.31 -12.01 5.85
N ASP A 223 7.88 -10.85 6.20
CA ASP A 223 7.55 -10.16 7.46
C ASP A 223 6.07 -9.70 7.46
N PRO A 224 5.19 -10.22 8.32
CA PRO A 224 3.77 -9.87 8.37
C PRO A 224 3.48 -8.61 9.20
N TYR A 225 4.51 -7.94 9.74
CA TYR A 225 4.34 -7.00 10.85
C TYR A 225 3.36 -5.86 10.55
N TYR A 226 3.41 -5.28 9.34
CA TYR A 226 2.44 -4.26 8.92
C TYR A 226 0.98 -4.73 9.10
N PHE A 227 0.67 -5.97 8.69
CA PHE A 227 -0.67 -6.55 8.78
C PHE A 227 -1.03 -6.92 10.22
N THR A 228 -0.07 -7.40 11.00
CA THR A 228 -0.28 -7.81 12.40
C THR A 228 -0.48 -6.60 13.31
N LEU A 229 0.11 -5.45 12.98
CA LEU A 229 -0.05 -4.21 13.72
C LEU A 229 -1.54 -3.83 13.82
N HIS A 230 -2.21 -3.72 12.66
CA HIS A 230 -3.64 -3.43 12.50
C HIS A 230 -4.56 -4.37 13.28
N VAL A 231 -4.21 -5.66 13.39
CA VAL A 231 -4.98 -6.63 14.21
C VAL A 231 -5.10 -6.19 15.68
N THR A 232 -4.11 -5.47 16.20
CA THR A 232 -4.10 -5.01 17.60
C THR A 232 -4.75 -3.63 17.75
N ILE A 233 -4.41 -2.70 16.87
CA ILE A 233 -4.85 -1.29 16.99
C ILE A 233 -6.29 -1.07 16.51
N ASP A 234 -6.80 -1.86 15.57
CA ASP A 234 -8.14 -1.71 14.97
C ASP A 234 -9.25 -2.44 15.77
N ASN A 235 -9.00 -2.74 17.04
CA ASN A 235 -9.96 -3.50 17.84
C ASN A 235 -11.22 -2.67 18.20
N ALA A 236 -12.38 -3.33 18.26
CA ALA A 236 -13.66 -2.70 18.61
C ALA A 236 -13.84 -2.34 20.10
N SER A 237 -12.85 -2.61 20.96
CA SER A 237 -12.96 -2.31 22.41
C SER A 237 -12.44 -0.91 22.74
N THR A 238 -11.16 -0.67 22.50
CA THR A 238 -10.48 0.61 22.78
C THR A 238 -9.64 1.09 21.59
N GLY A 239 -9.66 0.32 20.50
CA GLY A 239 -8.92 0.57 19.29
C GLY A 239 -9.62 1.55 18.35
N HIS A 240 -9.09 1.64 17.14
CA HIS A 240 -9.52 2.61 16.13
C HIS A 240 -10.97 2.42 15.70
N ALA A 241 -11.45 1.17 15.56
CA ALA A 241 -12.85 0.89 15.25
C ALA A 241 -13.82 1.53 16.25
N GLN A 242 -13.51 1.51 17.55
CA GLN A 242 -14.34 2.16 18.58
C GLN A 242 -14.23 3.69 18.50
N LYS A 243 -13.00 4.22 18.35
CA LYS A 243 -12.74 5.66 18.22
C LYS A 243 -13.46 6.24 17.01
N ALA A 244 -13.54 5.50 15.91
CA ALA A 244 -14.22 5.91 14.68
C ALA A 244 -15.73 6.09 14.88
N VAL A 245 -16.39 5.18 15.60
CA VAL A 245 -17.81 5.33 15.96
C VAL A 245 -17.99 6.53 16.89
N GLN A 246 -17.15 6.66 17.92
CA GLN A 246 -17.26 7.77 18.88
C GLN A 246 -17.06 9.13 18.20
N ALA A 247 -16.12 9.24 17.26
CA ALA A 247 -15.87 10.47 16.51
C ALA A 247 -17.11 10.93 15.74
N VAL A 248 -17.88 10.01 15.15
CA VAL A 248 -19.13 10.38 14.48
C VAL A 248 -20.16 10.89 15.48
N LEU A 249 -20.29 10.25 16.65
CA LEU A 249 -21.22 10.67 17.69
C LEU A 249 -20.87 12.05 18.28
N ASP A 250 -19.58 12.31 18.51
CA ASP A 250 -19.08 13.57 19.06
C ASP A 250 -19.25 14.75 18.09
N LEU A 251 -19.16 14.48 16.78
CA LEU A 251 -19.31 15.47 15.72
C LEU A 251 -20.75 15.56 15.17
N LEU A 252 -21.67 14.71 15.66
CA LEU A 252 -23.05 14.68 15.19
C LEU A 252 -23.75 16.01 15.49
N PRO A 253 -24.33 16.71 14.49
CA PRO A 253 -25.08 17.94 14.74
C PRO A 253 -26.27 17.69 15.67
N LEU A 254 -26.56 18.66 16.55
CA LEU A 254 -27.61 18.53 17.56
C LEU A 254 -29.01 18.44 16.94
N GLU A 255 -29.36 19.30 15.98
CA GLU A 255 -30.69 19.28 15.34
C GLU A 255 -30.66 19.66 13.86
N ALA A 256 -30.09 20.81 13.48
CA ALA A 256 -29.99 21.22 12.08
C ALA A 256 -29.04 20.30 11.28
N ASP A 257 -29.40 19.98 10.04
CA ASP A 257 -28.59 19.23 9.08
C ASP A 257 -28.16 17.80 9.47
N ARG A 258 -28.64 17.24 10.60
CA ARG A 258 -28.27 15.89 11.05
C ARG A 258 -28.47 14.82 9.97
N SER A 259 -29.60 14.84 9.27
CA SER A 259 -29.89 13.86 8.20
C SER A 259 -28.96 14.04 6.98
N LYS A 260 -28.63 15.29 6.63
CA LYS A 260 -27.67 15.58 5.56
C LYS A 260 -26.26 15.14 5.96
N PHE A 261 -25.88 15.36 7.21
CA PHE A 261 -24.61 14.91 7.78
C PHE A 261 -24.50 13.39 7.71
N LEU A 262 -25.46 12.64 8.26
CA LEU A 262 -25.46 11.18 8.24
C LEU A 262 -25.47 10.60 6.81
N ARG A 263 -26.19 11.22 5.88
CA ARG A 263 -26.13 10.85 4.46
C ARG A 263 -24.71 10.98 3.89
N ARG A 264 -24.00 12.07 4.20
CA ARG A 264 -22.61 12.27 3.76
C ARG A 264 -21.64 11.31 4.45
N VAL A 265 -21.87 10.99 5.73
CA VAL A 265 -21.13 9.92 6.44
C VAL A 265 -21.32 8.58 5.73
N ALA A 266 -22.55 8.20 5.39
CA ALA A 266 -22.82 6.96 4.66
C ALA A 266 -22.18 6.94 3.25
N LEU A 267 -22.09 8.08 2.56
CA LEU A 267 -21.37 8.19 1.29
C LEU A 267 -19.85 8.04 1.48
N GLY A 268 -19.28 8.69 2.50
CA GLY A 268 -17.88 8.53 2.88
C GLY A 268 -17.53 7.09 3.23
N TYR A 269 -18.39 6.41 3.98
CA TYR A 269 -18.24 5.00 4.32
C TYR A 269 -18.09 4.11 3.08
N ARG A 270 -18.97 4.29 2.09
CA ARG A 270 -18.98 3.50 0.85
C ARG A 270 -17.76 3.73 -0.05
N LEU A 271 -16.98 4.80 0.15
CA LEU A 271 -15.74 5.00 -0.60
C LEU A 271 -14.73 3.86 -0.35
N ASN A 272 -14.79 3.19 0.81
CA ASN A 272 -13.95 2.03 1.12
C ASN A 272 -14.17 0.85 0.16
N ASP A 273 -15.37 0.75 -0.41
CA ASP A 273 -15.78 -0.35 -1.29
C ASP A 273 -15.61 -0.03 -2.79
N LEU A 274 -15.05 1.13 -3.12
CA LEU A 274 -14.74 1.48 -4.51
C LEU A 274 -13.47 0.77 -5.02
N GLY A 275 -13.50 0.40 -6.29
CA GLY A 275 -12.38 -0.28 -6.94
C GLY A 275 -12.29 -1.76 -6.58
N GLN A 276 -11.10 -2.33 -6.76
CA GLN A 276 -10.87 -3.75 -6.49
C GLN A 276 -10.40 -3.94 -5.05
N GLY A 277 -11.19 -4.65 -4.23
CA GLY A 277 -10.81 -5.01 -2.87
C GLY A 277 -9.65 -6.01 -2.82
N SER A 278 -8.92 -6.06 -1.70
CA SER A 278 -7.72 -6.90 -1.54
C SER A 278 -7.92 -8.36 -1.94
N ARG A 279 -9.08 -8.94 -1.64
CA ARG A 279 -9.40 -10.33 -2.03
C ARG A 279 -9.44 -10.51 -3.56
N ALA A 280 -10.03 -9.58 -4.30
CA ALA A 280 -10.08 -9.65 -5.76
C ALA A 280 -8.67 -9.51 -6.38
N ILE A 281 -7.79 -8.72 -5.75
CA ILE A 281 -6.39 -8.59 -6.16
C ILE A 281 -5.65 -9.93 -5.99
N ILE A 282 -5.84 -10.57 -4.85
CA ILE A 282 -5.27 -11.88 -4.55
C ILE A 282 -5.78 -12.92 -5.56
N GLU A 283 -7.09 -13.01 -5.76
CA GLU A 283 -7.69 -13.98 -6.69
C GLU A 283 -7.30 -13.73 -8.16
N GLY A 284 -6.86 -12.52 -8.50
CA GLY A 284 -6.42 -12.14 -9.85
C GLY A 284 -5.01 -12.56 -10.24
N PHE A 285 -4.23 -13.18 -9.36
CA PHE A 285 -2.86 -13.59 -9.67
C PHE A 285 -2.80 -14.84 -10.58
N ASP A 286 -2.09 -14.71 -11.70
CA ASP A 286 -1.73 -15.82 -12.58
C ASP A 286 -0.20 -15.84 -12.78
N LEU A 287 0.44 -16.90 -12.28
CA LEU A 287 1.89 -17.02 -12.27
C LEU A 287 2.50 -17.05 -13.68
N GLU A 288 1.84 -17.70 -14.64
CA GLU A 288 2.34 -17.79 -16.02
C GLU A 288 2.25 -16.42 -16.69
N GLN A 289 1.12 -15.74 -16.53
CA GLN A 289 0.90 -14.41 -17.09
C GLN A 289 1.88 -13.40 -16.50
N GLU A 290 2.14 -13.44 -15.18
CA GLU A 290 3.10 -12.54 -14.53
C GLU A 290 4.54 -12.78 -15.00
N VAL A 291 4.96 -14.04 -15.19
CA VAL A 291 6.27 -14.37 -15.77
C VAL A 291 6.38 -13.84 -17.21
N LEU A 292 5.37 -14.06 -18.03
CA LEU A 292 5.35 -13.59 -19.42
C LEU A 292 5.38 -12.06 -19.50
N ALA A 293 4.54 -11.38 -18.71
CA ALA A 293 4.47 -9.93 -18.66
C ALA A 293 5.81 -9.32 -18.21
N MET A 294 6.45 -9.91 -17.19
CA MET A 294 7.78 -9.53 -16.73
C MET A 294 8.83 -9.67 -17.83
N LEU A 295 8.88 -10.82 -18.50
CA LEU A 295 9.85 -11.04 -19.58
C LEU A 295 9.58 -10.12 -20.78
N GLU A 296 8.32 -9.83 -21.12
CA GLU A 296 7.98 -8.88 -22.19
C GLU A 296 8.45 -7.45 -21.86
N ARG A 297 8.32 -7.01 -20.60
CA ARG A 297 8.88 -5.71 -20.16
C ARG A 297 10.39 -5.65 -20.32
N LYS A 298 11.10 -6.76 -20.07
CA LYS A 298 12.57 -6.83 -20.22
C LYS A 298 13.05 -7.04 -21.66
N ARG A 299 12.23 -7.67 -22.50
CA ARG A 299 12.51 -8.00 -23.90
C ARG A 299 13.23 -6.88 -24.69
N PRO A 300 12.75 -5.63 -24.74
CA PRO A 300 13.38 -4.58 -25.55
C PRO A 300 14.81 -4.26 -25.11
N PHE A 301 15.15 -4.49 -23.83
CA PHE A 301 16.49 -4.27 -23.29
C PHE A 301 17.43 -5.47 -23.51
N GLY A 302 16.88 -6.68 -23.64
CA GLY A 302 17.65 -7.91 -23.88
C GLY A 302 17.91 -8.25 -25.35
N GLN A 303 17.11 -7.74 -26.29
CA GLN A 303 17.07 -8.21 -27.70
C GLN A 303 18.35 -8.06 -28.54
N HIS A 304 19.41 -7.45 -28.01
CA HIS A 304 20.71 -7.33 -28.69
C HIS A 304 21.90 -7.75 -27.81
N MET A 305 21.63 -8.29 -26.62
CA MET A 305 22.66 -8.51 -25.59
C MET A 305 23.22 -9.94 -25.59
N HIS A 306 22.69 -10.84 -26.43
CA HIS A 306 23.11 -12.23 -26.50
C HIS A 306 23.98 -12.51 -27.73
N SER A 307 24.93 -13.43 -27.60
CA SER A 307 25.70 -13.93 -28.75
C SER A 307 24.87 -14.90 -29.61
N ASP A 308 25.17 -14.97 -30.91
CA ASP A 308 24.45 -15.82 -31.86
C ASP A 308 24.82 -17.32 -31.77
N TYR A 309 25.71 -17.69 -30.85
CA TYR A 309 26.15 -19.08 -30.65
C TYR A 309 25.05 -19.98 -30.10
N CYS A 310 24.10 -19.43 -29.33
CA CYS A 310 23.00 -20.20 -28.76
C CYS A 310 21.72 -20.06 -29.61
N ARG A 311 21.18 -21.19 -30.08
CA ARG A 311 19.98 -21.24 -30.93
C ARG A 311 18.91 -22.18 -30.40
N PHE A 312 17.68 -21.68 -30.36
CA PHE A 312 16.46 -22.39 -29.99
C PHE A 312 15.56 -22.44 -31.22
N ASP A 313 15.30 -23.65 -31.70
CA ASP A 313 14.53 -23.91 -32.93
C ASP A 313 14.94 -23.02 -34.13
N GLY A 314 16.24 -23.04 -34.46
CA GLY A 314 16.81 -22.26 -35.57
C GLY A 314 16.99 -20.76 -35.30
N LYS A 315 16.31 -20.18 -34.30
CA LYS A 315 16.39 -18.77 -33.93
C LYS A 315 17.41 -18.51 -32.80
N THR A 316 18.10 -17.37 -32.83
CA THR A 316 18.93 -16.89 -31.71
C THR A 316 18.06 -16.30 -30.60
N VAL A 317 18.60 -16.13 -29.39
CA VAL A 317 17.88 -15.47 -28.29
C VAL A 317 17.44 -14.05 -28.69
N ASN A 318 18.34 -13.29 -29.33
CA ASN A 318 18.02 -11.95 -29.86
C ASN A 318 16.83 -11.98 -30.83
N GLN A 319 16.73 -13.00 -31.70
CA GLN A 319 15.61 -13.14 -32.63
C GLN A 319 14.29 -13.47 -31.92
N TRP A 320 14.31 -14.31 -30.88
CA TRP A 320 13.13 -14.55 -30.04
C TRP A 320 12.68 -13.28 -29.31
N LEU A 321 13.64 -12.49 -28.83
CA LEU A 321 13.37 -11.23 -28.14
C LEU A 321 13.05 -10.07 -29.10
N ALA A 322 13.23 -10.19 -30.41
CA ALA A 322 13.03 -9.06 -31.32
C ALA A 322 11.55 -8.69 -31.51
N THR A 323 10.62 -9.64 -31.33
CA THR A 323 9.19 -9.46 -31.63
C THR A 323 8.34 -9.70 -30.38
N PRO A 324 7.46 -8.76 -29.99
CA PRO A 324 6.49 -8.97 -28.90
C PRO A 324 5.62 -10.20 -29.11
N GLY A 325 5.28 -10.90 -28.03
CA GLY A 325 4.37 -12.05 -28.04
C GLY A 325 5.03 -13.37 -28.45
N GLN A 326 6.35 -13.40 -28.72
CA GLN A 326 7.06 -14.64 -29.01
C GLN A 326 7.55 -15.40 -27.77
N LEU A 327 7.52 -14.76 -26.59
CA LEU A 327 8.04 -15.34 -25.35
C LEU A 327 7.34 -16.63 -24.90
N PRO A 328 6.01 -16.82 -25.02
CA PRO A 328 5.38 -18.11 -24.72
C PRO A 328 5.99 -19.26 -25.53
N GLY A 329 6.17 -19.05 -26.85
CA GLY A 329 6.81 -20.03 -27.71
C GLY A 329 8.29 -20.24 -27.38
N PHE A 330 9.01 -19.18 -27.01
CA PHE A 330 10.41 -19.28 -26.61
C PHE A 330 10.58 -20.12 -25.34
N LEU A 331 9.78 -19.85 -24.31
CA LEU A 331 9.80 -20.63 -23.07
C LEU A 331 9.44 -22.10 -23.31
N GLN A 332 8.48 -22.39 -24.19
CA GLN A 332 8.17 -23.77 -24.57
C GLN A 332 9.38 -24.46 -25.22
N VAL A 333 10.05 -23.83 -26.18
CA VAL A 333 11.24 -24.41 -26.82
C VAL A 333 12.39 -24.61 -25.81
N MET A 334 12.54 -23.71 -24.83
CA MET A 334 13.51 -23.88 -23.76
C MET A 334 13.18 -25.08 -22.85
N GLN A 335 11.89 -25.33 -22.58
CA GLN A 335 11.45 -26.52 -21.87
C GLN A 335 11.70 -27.80 -22.68
N ASP A 336 11.31 -27.83 -23.95
CA ASP A 336 11.49 -28.98 -24.85
C ASP A 336 12.97 -29.37 -24.99
N LYS A 337 13.87 -28.38 -24.96
CA LYS A 337 15.33 -28.59 -24.99
C LYS A 337 15.94 -28.87 -23.60
N GLY A 338 15.15 -28.96 -22.54
CA GLY A 338 15.59 -29.27 -21.18
C GLY A 338 16.39 -28.15 -20.49
N TRP A 339 16.36 -26.92 -21.03
CA TRP A 339 16.96 -25.76 -20.37
C TRP A 339 16.15 -25.30 -19.16
N ILE A 340 14.84 -25.48 -19.24
CA ILE A 340 13.89 -25.26 -18.17
C ILE A 340 13.25 -26.60 -17.85
N LYS A 341 13.30 -27.00 -16.58
CA LYS A 341 12.69 -28.23 -16.08
C LYS A 341 11.59 -27.84 -15.10
N ARG A 342 10.35 -27.79 -15.59
CA ARG A 342 9.16 -27.51 -14.80
C ARG A 342 8.92 -28.58 -13.74
N ASN A 343 8.29 -28.17 -12.63
CA ASN A 343 7.86 -29.05 -11.55
C ASN A 343 9.03 -29.81 -10.90
N GLN A 344 10.20 -29.19 -10.89
CA GLN A 344 11.45 -29.73 -10.36
C GLN A 344 12.21 -28.62 -9.63
N ASP A 345 13.25 -29.00 -8.88
CA ASP A 345 14.19 -28.05 -8.28
C ASP A 345 14.68 -27.06 -9.35
N PRO A 346 14.48 -25.73 -9.15
CA PRO A 346 14.96 -24.72 -10.09
C PRO A 346 16.45 -24.85 -10.39
N GLN A 347 17.27 -25.31 -9.45
CA GLN A 347 18.70 -25.54 -9.68
C GLN A 347 18.99 -26.63 -10.70
N ALA A 348 18.03 -27.51 -11.02
CA ALA A 348 18.16 -28.49 -12.11
C ALA A 348 17.97 -27.86 -13.51
N SER A 349 17.49 -26.62 -13.59
CA SER A 349 17.27 -25.86 -14.82
C SER A 349 18.49 -25.02 -15.17
N ARG A 350 19.07 -25.24 -16.35
CA ARG A 350 20.19 -24.45 -16.86
C ARG A 350 19.83 -22.96 -16.95
N PHE A 351 18.60 -22.63 -17.32
CA PHE A 351 18.14 -21.25 -17.38
C PHE A 351 18.24 -20.55 -16.02
N TRP A 352 17.83 -21.22 -14.94
CA TRP A 352 17.91 -20.68 -13.58
C TRP A 352 19.35 -20.41 -13.14
N GLN A 353 20.26 -21.34 -13.41
CA GLN A 353 21.70 -21.20 -13.11
C GLN A 353 22.36 -20.01 -13.83
N LEU A 354 21.78 -19.51 -14.93
CA LEU A 354 22.25 -18.31 -15.60
C LEU A 354 21.77 -17.02 -14.93
N ILE A 355 20.71 -17.09 -14.13
CA ILE A 355 20.05 -15.96 -13.45
C ILE A 355 20.51 -15.83 -12.01
N ASP A 356 20.68 -16.97 -11.34
CA ASP A 356 20.95 -17.05 -9.91
C ASP A 356 22.09 -18.01 -9.58
N GLY A 357 22.95 -17.62 -8.63
CA GLY A 357 24.17 -18.31 -8.25
C GLY A 357 25.45 -17.50 -8.47
N ASP A 358 26.54 -17.96 -7.86
CA ASP A 358 27.86 -17.33 -7.97
C ASP A 358 28.36 -17.37 -9.42
N GLY A 359 28.62 -16.20 -9.99
CA GLY A 359 29.07 -16.07 -11.39
C GLY A 359 27.95 -16.21 -12.44
N ALA A 360 26.68 -16.10 -12.04
CA ALA A 360 25.54 -16.11 -12.96
C ALA A 360 25.71 -15.08 -14.08
N ALA A 361 25.62 -15.53 -15.34
CA ALA A 361 25.87 -14.70 -16.52
C ALA A 361 24.88 -13.53 -16.68
N MET A 362 23.68 -13.65 -16.10
CA MET A 362 22.63 -12.63 -16.07
C MET A 362 22.48 -11.97 -14.69
N PHE A 363 23.56 -11.94 -13.90
CA PHE A 363 23.59 -11.23 -12.62
C PHE A 363 23.14 -9.77 -12.78
N GLY A 364 22.19 -9.34 -11.95
CA GLY A 364 21.64 -7.98 -11.96
C GLY A 364 20.55 -7.70 -13.02
N VAL A 365 20.22 -8.66 -13.90
CA VAL A 365 19.18 -8.47 -14.92
C VAL A 365 17.76 -8.52 -14.31
N PHE A 366 17.57 -9.41 -13.34
CA PHE A 366 16.29 -9.65 -12.67
C PHE A 366 16.35 -9.13 -11.24
N SER A 367 15.34 -8.37 -10.84
CA SER A 367 15.11 -7.95 -9.46
C SER A 367 14.79 -9.15 -8.56
N PRO A 368 14.86 -9.01 -7.22
CA PRO A 368 14.51 -10.09 -6.30
C PRO A 368 13.12 -10.69 -6.54
N TYR A 369 12.10 -9.86 -6.81
CA TYR A 369 10.75 -10.33 -7.12
C TYR A 369 10.69 -11.11 -8.44
N GLU A 370 11.34 -10.61 -9.50
CA GLU A 370 11.33 -11.29 -10.80
C GLU A 370 12.07 -12.63 -10.75
N LYS A 371 13.12 -12.72 -9.92
CA LYS A 371 13.74 -14.01 -9.59
C LYS A 371 12.77 -14.93 -8.86
N GLN A 372 12.00 -14.44 -7.89
CA GLN A 372 11.00 -15.25 -7.20
C GLN A 372 9.90 -15.75 -8.14
N LEU A 373 9.43 -14.92 -9.08
CA LEU A 373 8.48 -15.33 -10.13
C LEU A 373 9.02 -16.50 -10.94
N LEU A 374 10.24 -16.36 -11.47
CA LEU A 374 10.88 -17.41 -12.25
C LEU A 374 11.16 -18.66 -11.41
N HIS A 375 11.57 -18.49 -10.16
CA HIS A 375 11.78 -19.59 -9.22
C HIS A 375 10.49 -20.41 -9.03
N ASP A 376 9.40 -19.75 -8.61
CA ASP A 376 8.13 -20.41 -8.31
C ASP A 376 7.50 -20.98 -9.58
N TRP A 377 7.70 -20.33 -10.72
CA TRP A 377 7.28 -20.85 -12.02
C TRP A 377 8.07 -22.12 -12.38
N ILE A 378 9.40 -22.15 -12.32
CA ILE A 378 10.17 -23.36 -12.60
C ILE A 378 9.81 -24.48 -11.60
N ALA A 379 9.75 -24.13 -10.31
CA ALA A 379 9.44 -25.07 -9.23
C ALA A 379 8.06 -25.70 -9.39
N GLY A 380 7.02 -24.95 -9.76
CA GLY A 380 5.66 -25.46 -9.86
C GLY A 380 5.23 -26.19 -8.58
N ASP A 381 4.86 -27.47 -8.69
CA ASP A 381 4.46 -28.31 -7.55
C ASP A 381 5.64 -28.85 -6.73
N TRP A 382 6.88 -28.60 -7.16
CA TRP A 382 8.06 -29.04 -6.42
C TRP A 382 8.20 -28.27 -5.12
N THR A 383 8.36 -29.01 -4.03
CA THR A 383 8.68 -28.47 -2.71
C THR A 383 10.08 -28.92 -2.29
N SER A 384 10.89 -28.01 -1.77
CA SER A 384 12.19 -28.37 -1.20
C SER A 384 12.01 -29.38 -0.05
N SER A 385 12.88 -30.40 -0.02
CA SER A 385 12.92 -31.37 1.09
C SER A 385 13.46 -30.74 2.39
N GLU A 386 14.23 -29.67 2.26
CA GLU A 386 14.55 -28.78 3.36
C GLU A 386 13.28 -28.03 3.75
N ARG A 387 12.66 -28.46 4.85
CA ARG A 387 11.65 -27.65 5.52
C ARG A 387 12.32 -26.32 5.81
N ASN A 388 11.89 -25.25 5.15
CA ASN A 388 12.19 -23.90 5.59
C ASN A 388 11.84 -23.89 7.08
N THR A 389 12.86 -23.79 7.92
CA THR A 389 12.64 -23.56 9.34
C THR A 389 11.88 -22.25 9.35
N THR A 390 10.59 -22.31 9.74
CA THR A 390 9.75 -21.11 9.89
C THR A 390 10.64 -20.09 10.55
N PRO A 391 10.94 -18.94 9.90
CA PRO A 391 11.85 -17.98 10.49
C PRO A 391 11.33 -17.74 11.89
N ARG A 392 12.13 -18.12 12.90
CA ARG A 392 11.79 -17.97 14.32
C ARG A 392 11.20 -16.58 14.41
N ARG A 393 9.94 -16.44 14.86
CA ARG A 393 9.24 -15.15 15.03
C ARG A 393 10.32 -14.15 15.36
N SER A 394 10.68 -13.33 14.38
CA SER A 394 11.61 -12.25 14.60
C SER A 394 10.83 -11.39 15.56
N ARG A 395 11.06 -11.61 16.87
CA ARG A 395 10.77 -10.61 17.85
C ARG A 395 11.65 -9.49 17.35
N GLN A 396 11.07 -8.57 16.59
CA GLN A 396 11.63 -7.25 16.48
C GLN A 396 11.72 -6.82 17.94
N VAL A 397 12.91 -7.02 18.51
CA VAL A 397 13.31 -6.33 19.71
C VAL A 397 13.10 -4.90 19.29
N ALA A 398 12.12 -4.23 19.89
CA ALA A 398 11.91 -2.81 19.69
C ALA A 398 13.29 -2.18 19.75
N THR A 399 13.83 -1.78 18.60
CA THR A 399 15.06 -1.04 18.58
C THR A 399 14.72 0.20 19.37
N PRO A 400 15.33 0.41 20.55
CA PRO A 400 15.00 1.55 21.40
C PRO A 400 15.14 2.78 20.52
N ASP A 401 14.09 3.61 20.48
CA ASP A 401 13.99 4.87 19.72
C ASP A 401 15.08 4.99 18.66
N ALA A 402 14.84 4.52 17.43
CA ALA A 402 15.76 4.83 16.34
C ALA A 402 15.87 6.35 16.29
N ALA A 403 16.99 6.85 16.84
CA ALA A 403 17.15 8.27 17.10
C ALA A 403 17.04 8.97 15.75
N VAL A 404 16.19 10.01 15.71
CA VAL A 404 16.08 10.85 14.52
C VAL A 404 17.49 11.35 14.21
N PRO A 405 18.04 11.10 13.01
CA PRO A 405 19.41 11.50 12.71
C PRO A 405 19.59 13.02 12.87
N GLU A 406 20.34 13.44 13.89
CA GLU A 406 20.54 14.87 14.23
C GLU A 406 21.22 15.67 13.10
N HIS A 407 21.95 14.97 12.23
CA HIS A 407 22.67 15.55 11.09
C HIS A 407 21.83 15.60 9.81
N ASP A 408 20.57 15.14 9.85
CA ASP A 408 19.67 15.23 8.71
C ASP A 408 19.30 16.71 8.42
N PRO A 409 19.45 17.18 7.17
CA PRO A 409 19.19 18.58 6.83
C PRO A 409 17.77 19.04 7.16
N ASP A 410 16.78 18.17 7.01
CA ASP A 410 15.37 18.51 7.23
C ASP A 410 15.07 18.61 8.72
N VAL A 411 15.68 17.73 9.52
CA VAL A 411 15.62 17.79 10.98
C VAL A 411 16.22 19.09 11.50
N GLN A 412 17.36 19.51 10.96
CA GLN A 412 17.99 20.78 11.32
C GLN A 412 17.15 21.99 10.90
N ARG A 413 16.59 21.97 9.68
CA ARG A 413 15.69 23.02 9.19
C ARG A 413 14.45 23.16 10.06
N LEU A 414 13.79 22.05 10.40
CA LEU A 414 12.63 22.04 11.29
C LEU A 414 13.01 22.55 12.68
N THR A 415 14.09 22.03 13.27
CA THR A 415 14.54 22.45 14.61
C THR A 415 14.82 23.95 14.66
N CYS A 416 15.52 24.49 13.65
CA CYS A 416 15.78 25.92 13.51
C CYS A 416 14.48 26.72 13.36
N ALA A 417 13.54 26.26 12.53
CA ALA A 417 12.25 26.94 12.33
C ALA A 417 11.44 27.04 13.63
N LEU A 418 11.50 26.03 14.51
CA LEU A 418 10.78 26.02 15.79
C LEU A 418 11.43 26.92 16.87
N GLN A 419 12.70 27.28 16.72
CA GLN A 419 13.41 28.08 17.72
C GLN A 419 12.80 29.48 17.87
N GLY A 420 12.56 29.90 19.12
CA GLY A 420 12.02 31.23 19.43
C GLY A 420 10.52 31.40 19.16
N GLN A 421 9.85 30.39 18.61
CA GLN A 421 8.39 30.39 18.45
C GLN A 421 7.69 29.98 19.75
N ASP A 422 6.53 30.58 20.03
CA ASP A 422 5.63 30.08 21.07
C ASP A 422 4.97 28.75 20.66
N GLY A 423 4.35 28.05 21.61
CA GLY A 423 3.77 26.73 21.35
C GLY A 423 2.69 26.70 20.27
N HIS A 424 1.91 27.78 20.10
CA HIS A 424 0.89 27.84 19.05
C HIS A 424 1.49 28.05 17.67
N ALA A 425 2.50 28.92 17.56
CA ALA A 425 3.26 29.09 16.32
C ALA A 425 4.01 27.80 15.93
N GLN A 426 4.54 27.06 16.92
CA GLN A 426 5.16 25.76 16.70
C GLN A 426 4.17 24.75 16.11
N MET A 427 2.92 24.68 16.61
CA MET A 427 1.89 23.78 16.03
C MET A 427 1.67 24.04 14.54
N ALA A 428 1.54 25.30 14.13
CA ALA A 428 1.38 25.65 12.72
C ALA A 428 2.61 25.27 11.87
N THR A 429 3.81 25.42 12.42
CA THR A 429 5.07 25.01 11.76
C THR A 429 5.17 23.48 11.63
N LEU A 430 4.63 22.72 12.58
CA LEU A 430 4.71 21.26 12.62
C LEU A 430 3.75 20.57 11.65
N ILE A 431 2.51 21.04 11.52
CA ILE A 431 1.45 20.37 10.74
C ILE A 431 1.92 19.95 9.34
N PRO A 432 2.58 20.80 8.51
CA PRO A 432 3.03 20.39 7.18
C PRO A 432 3.98 19.17 7.17
N TRP A 433 4.74 18.95 8.24
CA TRP A 433 5.66 17.82 8.37
C TRP A 433 4.98 16.50 8.71
N LEU A 434 3.73 16.55 9.19
CA LEU A 434 2.90 15.38 9.40
C LEU A 434 2.20 14.93 8.11
N SER A 435 2.35 15.65 6.99
CA SER A 435 1.71 15.28 5.72
C SER A 435 2.10 13.87 5.21
N PRO A 436 1.25 13.24 4.38
CA PRO A 436 1.53 11.93 3.78
C PRO A 436 2.87 11.86 3.03
N ALA A 437 3.35 12.97 2.48
CA ALA A 437 4.66 13.06 1.83
C ALA A 437 5.85 13.01 2.80
N ARG A 438 5.67 13.47 4.04
CA ARG A 438 6.78 13.82 4.95
C ARG A 438 6.82 13.00 6.24
N HIS A 439 5.69 12.53 6.75
CA HIS A 439 5.63 11.96 8.11
C HIS A 439 6.57 10.77 8.34
N ALA A 440 6.83 9.98 7.29
CA ALA A 440 7.73 8.83 7.32
C ALA A 440 9.23 9.20 7.28
N HIS A 441 9.58 10.46 7.03
CA HIS A 441 10.97 10.94 7.02
C HIS A 441 11.44 11.38 8.41
N PRO A 442 12.76 11.43 8.68
CA PRO A 442 13.31 11.87 9.97
C PRO A 442 12.67 13.12 10.59
N ALA A 443 12.50 14.18 9.80
CA ALA A 443 11.88 15.42 10.26
C ALA A 443 10.38 15.26 10.56
N GLY A 444 9.66 14.44 9.79
CA GLY A 444 8.25 14.12 10.04
C GLY A 444 8.04 13.32 11.32
N LEU A 445 8.93 12.36 11.59
CA LEU A 445 8.95 11.59 12.85
C LEU A 445 9.19 12.50 14.06
N LEU A 446 10.16 13.43 13.97
CA LEU A 446 10.37 14.46 14.98
C LEU A 446 9.14 15.36 15.15
N ALA A 447 8.57 15.82 14.03
CA ALA A 447 7.43 16.71 14.05
C ALA A 447 6.21 16.07 14.75
N THR A 448 5.97 14.79 14.50
CA THR A 448 4.89 14.02 15.12
C THR A 448 5.04 13.99 16.64
N ARG A 449 6.24 13.66 17.16
CA ARG A 449 6.52 13.68 18.61
C ARG A 449 6.28 15.06 19.22
N ARG A 450 6.82 16.11 18.58
CA ARG A 450 6.66 17.49 19.07
C ARG A 450 5.21 17.96 19.02
N PHE A 451 4.45 17.54 18.02
CA PHE A 451 3.02 17.83 17.92
C PHE A 451 2.24 17.21 19.09
N ILE A 452 2.51 15.95 19.42
CA ILE A 452 1.89 15.24 20.56
C ILE A 452 2.22 15.93 21.89
N GLU A 453 3.50 16.27 22.11
CA GLU A 453 3.97 16.99 23.30
C GLU A 453 3.28 18.35 23.46
N LEU A 454 3.20 19.13 22.38
CA LEU A 454 2.58 20.45 22.41
C LEU A 454 1.06 20.38 22.55
N LYS A 455 0.38 19.47 21.84
CA LYS A 455 -1.07 19.27 21.98
C LYS A 455 -1.45 18.98 23.43
N SER A 456 -0.65 18.18 24.13
CA SER A 456 -0.90 17.78 25.53
C SER A 456 -0.60 18.88 26.55
N SER A 457 0.19 19.89 26.19
CA SER A 457 0.58 20.99 27.10
C SER A 457 -0.17 22.30 26.86
N LEU A 458 -0.70 22.49 25.64
CA LEU A 458 -1.45 23.69 25.24
C LEU A 458 -2.96 23.57 25.45
N ARG A 459 -3.45 22.39 25.85
CA ARG A 459 -4.83 22.12 26.25
C ARG A 459 -4.82 21.66 27.70
#